data_AF-A0A0G1N7F1-F1
#
_entry.id   AF-A0A0G1N7F1-F1
#
_cell.length_a   1.000
_cell.length_b   1.000
_cell.length_c   1.000
_cell.angle_alpha   90.00
_cell.angle_beta   90.00
_cell.angle_gamma   90.00
#
_symmetry.space_group_name_H-M   'P 1'
#
loop_
_entity.id
_entity.type
_entity.pdbx_description
1 polymer ?
#
loop_
_entity_poly.entity_id
_entity_poly.type
_entity_poly.pdbx_seq_one_letter_code
_entity_poly.pdbx_strand_id
1 'polypeptide(L)'
;MVFYFLGTLDKNFAVLINARLWLQPLYGDYSPVGRILGPILRSLRIFSGVAVYSLILLLAFFLWLGWILVLPAAIFLIFKQP
;
A
#
# COMPACT_ATOMS: atom_id res chain seq x y z
N MET A 1 15.58 7.80 -5.54
CA MET A 1 15.19 6.44 -6.00
C MET A 1 13.89 5.96 -5.36
N VAL A 2 13.79 5.87 -4.02
CA VAL A 2 12.58 5.39 -3.32
C VAL A 2 11.33 6.22 -3.63
N PHE A 3 11.41 7.55 -3.60
CA PHE A 3 10.27 8.41 -3.92
C PHE A 3 9.73 8.21 -5.35
N TYR A 4 10.61 7.96 -6.32
CA TYR A 4 10.22 7.67 -7.70
C TYR A 4 9.51 6.32 -7.81
N PHE A 5 9.99 5.31 -7.08
CA PHE A 5 9.37 4.00 -7.01
C PHE A 5 7.96 4.08 -6.41
N LEU A 6 7.80 4.76 -5.28
CA LEU A 6 6.49 4.98 -4.64
C LEU A 6 5.52 5.75 -5.56
N GLY A 7 6.01 6.76 -6.28
CA GLY A 7 5.20 7.50 -7.26
C GLY A 7 4.77 6.65 -8.46
N THR A 8 5.57 5.66 -8.85
CA THR A 8 5.21 4.71 -9.93
C THR A 8 4.14 3.73 -9.45
N LEU A 9 4.23 3.26 -8.20
CA LEU A 9 3.20 2.42 -7.60
C LEU A 9 1.85 3.15 -7.49
N ASP A 10 1.87 4.43 -7.10
CA ASP A 10 0.65 5.24 -6.98
C ASP A 10 -0.05 5.43 -8.33
N LYS A 11 0.73 5.70 -9.39
CA LYS A 11 0.22 5.77 -10.76
C LYS A 11 -0.36 4.44 -11.25
N ASN A 12 0.26 3.31 -10.90
CA ASN A 12 -0.13 1.99 -11.40
C ASN A 12 -1.39 1.46 -10.71
N PHE A 13 -1.46 1.54 -9.39
CA PHE A 13 -2.60 1.02 -8.64
C PHE A 13 -3.75 2.02 -8.55
N ALA A 14 -3.44 3.32 -8.48
CA ALA A 14 -4.40 4.42 -8.40
C ALA A 14 -5.58 4.08 -7.48
N VAL A 15 -5.27 3.52 -6.31
CA VAL A 15 -6.24 2.84 -5.43
C VAL A 15 -7.41 3.76 -5.09
N LEU A 16 -7.10 5.01 -4.74
CA LEU A 16 -8.08 6.03 -4.41
C LEU A 16 -9.06 6.32 -5.57
N ILE A 17 -8.53 6.48 -6.79
CA ILE A 17 -9.34 6.77 -7.98
C ILE A 17 -10.20 5.56 -8.33
N ASN A 18 -9.61 4.35 -8.31
CA ASN A 18 -10.33 3.12 -8.60
C ASN A 18 -11.45 2.85 -7.58
N ALA A 19 -11.23 3.15 -6.29
CA ALA A 19 -12.25 3.04 -5.26
C ALA A 19 -13.36 4.08 -5.43
N ARG A 20 -13.02 5.32 -5.79
CA ARG A 20 -14.01 6.39 -6.03
C ARG A 20 -14.91 6.10 -7.24
N LEU A 21 -14.34 5.50 -8.28
CA LEU A 21 -15.04 5.15 -9.52
C LEU A 21 -15.50 3.68 -9.55
N TRP A 22 -15.55 3.00 -8.40
CA TRP A 22 -15.68 1.55 -8.34
C TRP A 22 -16.88 1.01 -9.12
N LEU A 23 -18.04 1.63 -8.96
CA LEU A 23 -19.31 1.23 -9.60
C LEU A 23 -19.54 1.85 -10.99
N GLN A 24 -18.64 2.71 -11.47
CA GLN A 24 -18.77 3.26 -12.81
C GLN A 24 -18.38 2.19 -13.85
N PRO A 25 -18.83 2.27 -15.10
CA PRO A 25 -18.30 1.40 -16.14
C PRO A 25 -16.81 1.68 -16.41
N LEU A 26 -16.09 0.67 -16.88
CA LEU A 26 -14.70 0.82 -17.30
C LEU A 26 -14.66 1.41 -18.71
N TYR A 27 -13.84 2.43 -18.94
CA TYR A 27 -13.68 3.09 -20.25
C TYR A 27 -14.96 3.71 -20.84
N GLY A 28 -16.00 3.94 -20.03
CA GLY A 28 -17.29 4.45 -20.52
C GLY A 28 -18.08 3.43 -21.35
N ASP A 29 -17.74 2.15 -21.30
CA ASP A 29 -18.54 1.10 -21.93
C ASP A 29 -19.75 0.75 -21.03
N TYR A 30 -20.93 1.21 -21.44
CA TYR A 30 -22.19 0.97 -20.73
C TYR A 30 -22.87 -0.35 -21.10
N SER A 31 -22.21 -1.20 -21.89
CA SER A 31 -22.69 -2.56 -22.19
C SER A 31 -22.86 -3.39 -20.90
N PRO A 32 -23.74 -4.41 -20.89
CA PRO A 32 -23.90 -5.30 -19.74
C PRO A 32 -22.58 -5.94 -19.30
N VAL A 33 -21.73 -6.29 -20.27
CA VAL A 33 -20.40 -6.85 -20.05
C VAL A 33 -19.47 -5.82 -19.39
N GLY A 34 -19.43 -4.59 -19.91
CA GLY A 34 -18.64 -3.50 -19.34
C GLY A 34 -19.03 -3.12 -17.91
N ARG A 35 -20.34 -3.16 -17.59
CA ARG A 35 -20.85 -2.90 -16.23
C ARG A 35 -20.49 -4.00 -15.23
N ILE A 36 -20.33 -5.25 -15.65
CA ILE A 36 -19.96 -6.36 -14.77
C ILE A 36 -18.44 -6.43 -14.63
N LEU A 37 -17.70 -6.34 -15.74
CA LEU A 37 -16.24 -6.47 -15.74
C LEU A 37 -15.54 -5.26 -15.10
N GLY A 38 -16.10 -4.07 -15.21
CA GLY A 38 -15.49 -2.85 -14.67
C GLY A 38 -15.26 -2.92 -13.16
N PRO A 39 -16.30 -3.18 -12.34
CA PRO A 39 -16.15 -3.36 -10.90
C PRO A 39 -15.18 -4.49 -10.54
N ILE A 40 -15.18 -5.61 -11.27
CA ILE A 40 -14.27 -6.75 -11.01
C ILE A 40 -12.80 -6.36 -11.22
N LEU A 41 -12.49 -5.74 -12.37
CA LEU A 41 -11.13 -5.31 -12.69
C LEU A 41 -10.64 -4.21 -11.76
N ARG A 42 -11.52 -3.26 -11.37
CA ARG A 42 -11.18 -2.25 -10.35
C ARG A 42 -10.98 -2.87 -8.97
N SER A 43 -11.82 -3.82 -8.55
CA SER A 43 -11.64 -4.55 -7.29
C SER A 43 -10.28 -5.25 -7.23
N LEU A 44 -9.86 -5.90 -8.32
CA LEU A 44 -8.54 -6.54 -8.39
C LEU A 44 -7.41 -5.52 -8.22
N ARG A 45 -7.49 -4.36 -8.87
CA ARG A 45 -6.50 -3.27 -8.73
C ARG A 45 -6.48 -2.66 -7.33
N ILE A 46 -7.65 -2.44 -6.73
CA ILE A 46 -7.77 -1.93 -5.36
C ILE A 46 -7.17 -2.94 -4.39
N PHE A 47 -7.55 -4.21 -4.49
CA PHE A 47 -7.09 -5.24 -3.56
C PHE A 47 -5.58 -5.47 -3.66
N SER A 48 -5.05 -5.58 -4.88
CA SER A 48 -3.61 -5.71 -5.09
C SER A 48 -2.84 -4.47 -4.62
N GLY A 49 -3.35 -3.26 -4.88
CA GLY A 49 -2.74 -2.03 -4.39
C GLY A 49 -2.74 -1.95 -2.88
N VAL A 50 -3.88 -2.19 -2.23
CA VAL A 50 -4.01 -2.22 -0.76
C VAL A 50 -3.06 -3.25 -0.14
N ALA A 51 -2.92 -4.43 -0.73
CA ALA A 51 -2.00 -5.46 -0.26
C ALA A 51 -0.53 -4.99 -0.33
N VAL A 52 -0.12 -4.40 -1.46
CA VAL A 52 1.25 -3.87 -1.64
C VAL A 52 1.53 -2.72 -0.68
N TYR A 53 0.61 -1.75 -0.55
CA TYR A 53 0.79 -0.64 0.39
C TYR A 53 0.83 -1.10 1.84
N SER A 54 -0.01 -2.06 2.21
CA SER A 54 0.02 -2.66 3.55
C SER A 54 1.35 -3.32 3.85
N LEU A 55 1.92 -4.07 2.89
CA LEU A 55 3.24 -4.68 3.05
C LEU A 55 4.35 -3.64 3.22
N ILE A 56 4.35 -2.59 2.39
CA ILE A 56 5.33 -1.49 2.49
C ILE A 56 5.23 -0.80 3.85
N LEU A 57 4.00 -0.52 4.30
CA LEU A 57 3.75 0.12 5.59
C LEU A 57 4.18 -0.76 6.75
N LEU A 58 3.94 -2.07 6.68
CA LEU A 58 4.36 -3.03 7.68
C LEU A 58 5.88 -3.14 7.77
N LEU A 59 6.58 -3.18 6.63
CA LEU A 59 8.05 -3.15 6.60
C LEU A 59 8.60 -1.84 7.20
N ALA A 60 8.03 -0.70 6.82
CA ALA A 60 8.41 0.58 7.38
C ALA A 60 8.15 0.66 8.89
N PHE A 61 7.04 0.09 9.35
CA PHE A 61 6.69 0.00 10.77
C PHE A 61 7.72 -0.80 11.56
N PHE A 62 8.13 -1.99 11.09
CA PHE A 62 9.14 -2.79 11.79
C PHE A 62 10.53 -2.14 11.78
N LEU A 63 10.91 -1.48 10.68
CA LEU A 63 12.16 -0.71 10.62
C LEU A 63 12.14 0.44 11.64
N TRP A 64 11.03 1.17 11.71
CA TRP A 64 10.85 2.27 12.66
C TRP A 64 10.84 1.77 14.12
N LEU A 65 10.16 0.66 14.38
CA LEU A 65 10.09 0.05 15.71
C LEU A 65 11.47 -0.47 16.14
N GLY A 66 12.19 -1.14 15.23
CA GLY A 66 13.58 -1.54 15.44
C GLY A 66 14.47 -0.34 15.76
N TRP A 67 14.36 0.74 14.99
CA TRP A 67 15.11 1.98 15.22
C TRP A 67 14.86 2.57 16.60
N ILE A 68 13.60 2.65 17.05
CA ILE A 68 13.27 3.17 18.37
C ILE A 68 13.83 2.31 19.49
N LEU A 69 13.83 0.99 19.32
CA LEU A 69 14.33 0.06 20.32
C LEU A 69 15.86 0.07 20.44
N VAL A 70 16.61 0.61 19.46
CA VAL A 70 18.08 0.71 19.52
C VAL A 70 18.55 1.46 20.76
N LEU A 71 17.96 2.62 21.06
CA LEU A 71 18.37 3.46 22.19
C LEU A 71 18.11 2.80 23.55
N PRO A 72 16.89 2.34 23.87
CA PRO A 72 16.62 1.59 25.09
C PRO A 72 17.48 0.33 25.23
N ALA A 73 17.69 -0.43 24.15
CA ALA A 73 18.54 -1.61 24.17
C ALA A 73 20.00 -1.27 24.47
N ALA A 74 20.54 -0.21 23.85
CA ALA A 74 21.90 0.27 24.11
C ALA A 74 22.08 0.71 25.56
N ILE A 75 21.12 1.48 26.10
CA ILE A 75 21.12 1.89 27.52
C ILE A 75 21.09 0.65 28.42
N PHE A 76 20.17 -0.28 28.18
CA PHE A 76 20.06 -1.50 28.98
C PHE A 76 21.37 -2.32 28.97
N LEU A 77 22.04 -2.43 27.82
CA LEU A 77 23.31 -3.14 27.70
C LEU A 77 24.46 -2.44 28.45
N ILE A 78 24.50 -1.11 28.47
CA ILE A 78 25.52 -0.33 29.19
C ILE A 78 25.32 -0.45 30.71
N PHE A 79 24.08 -0.32 31.19
CA PHE A 79 23.78 -0.37 32.63
C PHE A 79 23.71 -1.79 33.21
N LYS A 80 23.65 -2.83 32.36
CA LYS A 80 23.74 -4.24 32.74
C LYS A 80 25.21 -4.73 32.75
N GLN A 81 26.17 -3.84 32.95
CA GLN A 81 27.52 -4.24 33.33
C GLN A 81 27.55 -4.46 34.85
N PRO A 82 28.16 -5.55 35.35
CA PRO A 82 28.13 -5.92 36.77
C PRO A 82 28.82 -4.90 37.67
#